data_AF-A0A2P5M3U8-F1
#
_entry.id   AF-A0A2P5M3U8-F1
#
_cell.length_a   1.000
_cell.length_b   1.000
_cell.length_c   1.000
_cell.angle_alpha   90.00
_cell.angle_beta   90.00
_cell.angle_gamma   90.00
#
_symmetry.space_group_name_H-M   'P 1'
#
loop_
_entity.id
_entity.type
_entity.pdbx_description
1 polymer ?
#
loop_
_entity_poly.entity_id
_entity_poly.type
_entity_poly.pdbx_seq_one_letter_code
_entity_poly.pdbx_strand_id
1 'polypeptide(L)'
;MASLTGVRGLLAGAVIAAAAFFVAPLAAFAHGGVMLEQDECVLRIGPNTMHFIGYQRSGEEAEFCEDIAKTGPTVIALTAVSPDLRDMAIGIRIVKDVGEEKEKTNLNAVTVAYIEPKVYRNGIMTFEHDFKDAGRYVGIVTVRDDLGNEWVSRFPFSVGLYTFWGLIEYILYAVGFFSLLGLMWWMLRAGAKKKTQPGDAIA
;
A
#
# COMPACT_ATOMS: atom_id res chain seq x y z
N MET A 1 -28.10 8.86 45.60
CA MET A 1 -26.66 9.18 45.45
C MET A 1 -26.00 8.03 44.70
N ALA A 2 -26.07 8.06 43.36
CA ALA A 2 -25.44 7.03 42.53
C ALA A 2 -23.94 7.32 42.45
N SER A 3 -23.15 6.34 42.88
CA SER A 3 -21.70 6.22 42.80
C SER A 3 -21.06 7.06 41.68
N LEU A 4 -20.49 8.21 42.06
CA LEU A 4 -19.57 9.01 41.23
C LEU A 4 -18.30 8.22 40.84
N THR A 5 -18.07 7.07 41.46
CA THR A 5 -16.87 6.23 41.27
C THR A 5 -16.90 5.43 39.97
N GLY A 6 -18.08 5.01 39.49
CA GLY A 6 -18.19 4.24 38.23
C GLY A 6 -17.96 5.08 36.97
N VAL A 7 -18.42 6.34 36.96
CA VAL A 7 -18.28 7.26 35.83
C VAL A 7 -16.82 7.73 35.66
N ARG A 8 -16.08 7.92 36.77
CA ARG A 8 -14.65 8.26 36.75
C ARG A 8 -13.78 7.13 36.21
N GLY A 9 -14.11 5.87 36.49
CA GLY A 9 -13.38 4.71 35.95
C GLY A 9 -13.55 4.52 34.44
N LEU A 10 -14.76 4.77 33.92
CA LEU A 10 -15.05 4.75 32.48
C LEU A 10 -14.38 5.90 31.72
N LEU A 11 -14.36 7.10 32.30
CA LEU A 11 -13.66 8.25 31.72
C LEU A 11 -12.13 8.06 31.75
N ALA A 12 -11.57 7.53 32.84
CA ALA A 12 -10.15 7.23 32.93
C ALA A 12 -9.71 6.12 31.95
N GLY A 13 -10.52 5.06 31.79
CA GLY A 13 -10.26 4.00 30.82
C GLY A 13 -10.33 4.48 29.36
N ALA A 14 -11.30 5.34 29.04
CA ALA A 14 -11.43 5.92 27.71
C ALA A 14 -10.28 6.89 27.36
N VAL A 15 -9.79 7.67 28.34
CA VAL A 15 -8.64 8.58 28.14
C VAL A 15 -7.34 7.81 27.97
N ILE A 16 -7.13 6.70 28.70
CA ILE A 16 -5.95 5.84 28.55
C ILE A 16 -5.99 5.10 27.20
N ALA A 17 -7.14 4.61 26.77
CA ALA A 17 -7.30 3.99 25.45
C ALA A 17 -7.12 4.99 24.30
N ALA A 18 -7.61 6.22 24.44
CA ALA A 18 -7.39 7.28 23.46
C ALA A 18 -5.92 7.73 23.40
N ALA A 19 -5.24 7.84 24.56
CA ALA A 19 -3.82 8.18 24.61
C ALA A 19 -2.93 7.08 23.99
N ALA A 20 -3.29 5.79 24.16
CA ALA A 20 -2.57 4.68 23.52
C ALA A 20 -2.69 4.68 21.99
N PHE A 21 -3.79 5.21 21.43
CA PHE A 21 -3.96 5.37 19.98
C PHE A 21 -3.10 6.49 19.38
N PHE A 22 -2.73 7.51 20.17
CA PHE A 22 -1.90 8.65 19.70
C PHE A 22 -0.39 8.38 19.76
N VAL A 23 0.05 7.30 20.41
CA VAL A 23 1.49 6.95 20.55
C VAL A 23 1.91 5.83 19.58
N ALA A 24 1.04 5.47 18.63
CA ALA A 24 1.46 4.57 17.55
C ALA A 24 2.59 5.25 16.74
N PRO A 25 3.78 4.64 16.62
CA PRO A 25 4.87 5.23 15.86
C PRO A 25 4.45 5.34 14.39
N LEU A 26 4.43 6.57 13.88
CA LEU A 26 4.31 6.88 12.46
C LEU A 26 5.60 6.50 11.73
N ALA A 27 5.93 5.21 11.71
CA ALA A 27 6.93 4.69 10.79
C ALA A 27 6.26 4.49 9.42
N ALA A 28 5.85 5.60 8.80
CA ALA A 28 5.45 5.61 7.40
C ALA A 28 6.72 5.50 6.57
N PHE A 29 7.05 4.28 6.13
CA PHE A 29 8.06 4.07 5.09
C PHE A 29 7.47 4.57 3.77
N ALA A 30 7.77 5.81 3.41
CA ALA A 30 7.59 6.30 2.05
C ALA A 30 8.52 5.48 1.15
N HIS A 31 7.93 4.57 0.37
CA HIS A 31 8.64 3.71 -0.56
C HIS A 31 9.01 4.55 -1.79
N GLY A 32 10.20 5.15 -1.75
CA GLY A 32 10.63 6.15 -2.73
C GLY A 32 10.94 5.56 -4.10
N GLY A 33 10.25 6.04 -5.13
CA GLY A 33 10.55 5.80 -6.53
C GLY A 33 9.42 6.21 -7.45
N VAL A 34 8.21 5.78 -7.11
CA VAL A 34 6.95 6.13 -7.77
C VAL A 34 6.13 6.93 -6.79
N MET A 35 5.55 8.04 -7.24
CA MET A 35 4.65 8.86 -6.43
C MET A 35 3.29 8.86 -7.10
N LEU A 36 2.23 8.64 -6.29
CA LEU A 36 0.86 8.83 -6.74
C LEU A 36 0.59 10.34 -6.80
N GLU A 37 0.62 10.90 -8.00
CA GLU A 37 0.29 12.30 -8.27
C GLU A 37 -0.95 12.33 -9.14
N GLN A 38 -2.07 12.82 -8.60
CA GLN A 38 -3.35 12.93 -9.32
C GLN A 38 -3.84 11.60 -9.94
N ASP A 39 -3.79 10.51 -9.16
CA ASP A 39 -4.14 9.14 -9.58
C ASP A 39 -3.21 8.53 -10.65
N GLU A 40 -2.09 9.20 -10.96
CA GLU A 40 -1.07 8.71 -11.89
C GLU A 40 0.23 8.38 -11.17
N CYS A 41 0.89 7.31 -11.62
CA CYS A 41 2.03 6.74 -10.92
C CYS A 41 3.33 7.19 -11.57
N VAL A 42 3.86 8.28 -11.04
CA VAL A 42 4.98 9.03 -11.62
C VAL A 42 6.29 8.51 -11.05
N LEU A 43 7.10 7.89 -11.91
CA LEU A 43 8.50 7.53 -11.70
C LEU A 43 9.39 8.71 -12.10
N ARG A 44 10.24 9.19 -11.19
CA ARG A 44 11.27 10.19 -11.51
C ARG A 44 12.59 9.50 -11.83
N ILE A 45 13.23 9.89 -12.93
CA ILE A 45 14.52 9.36 -13.37
C ILE A 45 15.44 10.49 -13.85
N GLY A 46 16.39 10.85 -12.99
CA GLY A 46 17.21 12.04 -13.20
C GLY A 46 16.33 13.30 -13.30
N PRO A 47 16.45 14.11 -14.36
CA PRO A 47 15.59 15.28 -14.59
C PRO A 47 14.22 14.95 -15.21
N ASN A 48 14.01 13.69 -15.62
CA ASN A 48 12.84 13.27 -16.41
C ASN A 48 11.80 12.51 -15.57
N THR A 49 10.59 12.38 -16.11
CA THR A 49 9.49 11.64 -15.50
C THR A 49 8.85 10.63 -16.45
N MET A 50 8.34 9.54 -15.89
CA MET A 50 7.64 8.45 -16.60
C MET A 50 6.42 8.01 -15.79
N HIS A 51 5.37 7.54 -16.45
CA HIS A 51 4.29 6.79 -15.81
C HIS A 51 4.63 5.31 -15.79
N PHE A 52 4.34 4.68 -14.67
CA PHE A 52 4.36 3.22 -14.51
C PHE A 52 2.93 2.71 -14.33
N ILE A 53 2.54 1.74 -15.14
CA ILE A 53 1.28 1.00 -14.97
C ILE A 53 1.54 -0.50 -15.05
N GLY A 54 1.00 -1.25 -14.09
CA GLY A 54 0.91 -2.70 -14.14
C GLY A 54 -0.54 -3.14 -14.17
N TYR A 55 -0.93 -4.08 -15.04
CA TYR A 55 -2.30 -4.63 -15.03
C TYR A 55 -2.30 -6.13 -15.32
N GLN A 56 -3.35 -6.81 -14.84
CA GLN A 56 -3.52 -8.25 -14.99
C GLN A 56 -4.82 -8.55 -15.75
N ARG A 57 -4.73 -9.31 -16.84
CA ARG A 57 -5.88 -9.63 -17.70
C ARG A 57 -6.94 -10.51 -17.03
N SER A 58 -6.56 -11.28 -16.01
CA SER A 58 -7.43 -12.26 -15.34
C SER A 58 -8.03 -11.75 -14.02
N GLY A 59 -8.25 -10.45 -13.89
CA GLY A 59 -8.70 -9.81 -12.64
C GLY A 59 -9.51 -8.54 -12.88
N GLU A 60 -9.55 -7.65 -11.89
CA GLU A 60 -10.14 -6.32 -12.03
C GLU A 60 -9.33 -5.47 -13.03
N GLU A 61 -10.00 -4.58 -13.76
CA GLU A 61 -9.38 -3.57 -14.66
C GLU A 61 -8.69 -2.47 -13.84
N ALA A 62 -7.86 -2.84 -12.89
CA ALA A 62 -7.12 -1.94 -12.03
C ALA A 62 -5.69 -1.77 -12.56
N GLU A 63 -5.28 -0.51 -12.72
CA GLU A 63 -3.88 -0.15 -12.90
C GLU A 63 -3.22 -0.14 -11.52
N PHE A 64 -2.17 -0.93 -11.37
CA PHE A 64 -1.41 -1.09 -10.14
C PHE A 64 -0.10 -0.32 -10.24
N CYS A 65 0.20 0.41 -9.17
CA CYS A 65 1.41 1.24 -9.09
C CYS A 65 2.45 0.64 -8.15
N GLU A 66 2.02 0.36 -6.92
CA GLU A 66 2.88 -0.21 -5.89
C GLU A 66 2.42 -1.63 -5.52
N ASP A 67 1.15 -1.99 -5.72
CA ASP A 67 0.58 -3.23 -5.20
C ASP A 67 -0.21 -3.99 -6.27
N ILE A 68 0.42 -5.02 -6.84
CA ILE A 68 -0.24 -5.95 -7.76
C ILE A 68 -1.02 -6.98 -6.93
N ALA A 69 -2.33 -7.03 -7.12
CA ALA A 69 -3.23 -7.78 -6.24
C ALA A 69 -2.97 -9.29 -6.17
N LYS A 70 -2.58 -9.94 -7.28
CA LYS A 70 -2.42 -11.39 -7.38
C LYS A 70 -1.14 -11.78 -8.10
N THR A 71 -0.68 -13.01 -7.88
CA THR A 71 0.34 -13.64 -8.73
C THR A 71 -0.25 -14.05 -10.09
N GLY A 72 0.58 -14.06 -11.13
CA GLY A 72 0.19 -14.48 -12.47
C GLY A 72 0.76 -13.59 -13.58
N PRO A 73 0.24 -13.73 -14.81
CA PRO A 73 0.62 -12.90 -15.95
C PRO A 73 0.26 -11.43 -15.72
N THR A 74 1.28 -10.58 -15.66
CA THR A 74 1.14 -9.14 -15.50
C THR A 74 1.79 -8.43 -16.67
N VAL A 75 1.06 -7.51 -17.29
CA VAL A 75 1.60 -6.59 -18.28
C VAL A 75 2.05 -5.33 -17.57
N ILE A 76 3.27 -4.91 -17.83
CA ILE A 76 3.87 -3.69 -17.30
C ILE A 76 4.13 -2.75 -18.46
N ALA A 77 3.72 -1.50 -18.31
CA ALA A 77 4.04 -0.43 -19.25
C ALA A 77 4.69 0.76 -18.54
N LEU A 78 5.75 1.27 -19.17
CA LEU A 78 6.47 2.49 -18.81
C LEU A 78 6.24 3.50 -19.92
N THR A 79 5.60 4.62 -19.59
CA THR A 79 5.26 5.67 -20.56
C THR A 79 6.05 6.93 -20.23
N ALA A 80 6.82 7.44 -21.18
CA ALA A 80 7.57 8.67 -21.04
C ALA A 80 6.65 9.90 -20.97
N VAL A 81 6.79 10.70 -19.91
CA VAL A 81 6.15 12.02 -19.79
C VAL A 81 7.03 13.06 -20.47
N SER A 82 8.32 13.05 -20.11
CA SER A 82 9.32 13.93 -20.70
C SER A 82 9.58 13.52 -22.15
N PRO A 83 9.50 14.46 -23.13
CA PRO A 83 9.72 14.13 -24.54
C PRO A 83 11.14 13.62 -24.80
N ASP A 84 12.12 14.09 -24.04
CA ASP A 84 13.54 13.73 -24.15
C ASP A 84 13.79 12.22 -24.02
N LEU A 85 12.97 11.53 -23.22
CA LEU A 85 13.10 10.08 -23.01
C LEU A 85 12.82 9.26 -24.27
N ARG A 86 12.15 9.81 -25.29
CA ARG A 86 11.82 9.09 -26.54
C ARG A 86 13.05 8.81 -27.40
N ASP A 87 14.10 9.60 -27.22
CA ASP A 87 15.38 9.47 -27.91
C ASP A 87 16.45 8.79 -27.04
N MET A 88 16.14 8.54 -25.76
CA MET A 88 17.02 7.82 -24.83
C MET A 88 16.72 6.31 -24.83
N ALA A 89 17.73 5.51 -24.49
CA ALA A 89 17.58 4.08 -24.32
C ALA A 89 17.03 3.76 -22.92
N ILE A 90 15.86 3.14 -22.85
CA ILE A 90 15.17 2.79 -21.61
C ILE A 90 15.24 1.28 -21.43
N GLY A 91 15.63 0.83 -20.25
CA GLY A 91 15.67 -0.58 -19.86
C GLY A 91 15.09 -0.78 -18.47
N ILE A 92 14.73 -2.02 -18.16
CA ILE A 92 14.21 -2.37 -16.83
C ILE A 92 14.76 -3.71 -16.37
N ARG A 93 15.09 -3.78 -15.08
CA ARG A 93 15.39 -5.02 -14.38
C ARG A 93 14.45 -5.15 -13.19
N ILE A 94 13.74 -6.26 -13.09
CA ILE A 94 12.93 -6.58 -11.90
C ILE A 94 13.72 -7.58 -11.06
N VAL A 95 13.85 -7.29 -9.78
CA VAL A 95 14.52 -8.15 -8.80
C VAL A 95 13.60 -8.47 -7.62
N LYS A 96 13.81 -9.60 -6.95
CA LYS A 96 13.20 -9.87 -5.64
C LYS A 96 13.80 -8.93 -4.60
N ASP A 97 12.98 -8.38 -3.72
CA ASP A 97 13.44 -7.53 -2.61
C ASP A 97 14.09 -8.39 -1.52
N VAL A 98 15.42 -8.50 -1.59
CA VAL A 98 16.26 -9.20 -0.60
C VAL A 98 17.07 -8.25 0.27
N GLY A 99 16.81 -6.94 0.17
CA GLY A 99 17.64 -5.87 0.72
C GLY A 99 18.81 -5.48 -0.20
N GLU A 100 19.12 -4.18 -0.23
CA GLU A 100 20.05 -3.57 -1.18
C GLU A 100 21.47 -4.15 -1.15
N GLU A 101 21.99 -4.49 0.04
CA GLU A 101 23.32 -5.09 0.21
C GLU A 101 23.44 -6.46 -0.49
N LYS A 102 22.41 -7.31 -0.34
CA LYS A 102 22.38 -8.64 -0.95
C LYS A 102 22.14 -8.58 -2.45
N GLU A 103 21.32 -7.63 -2.88
CA GLU A 103 21.11 -7.34 -4.30
C GLU A 103 22.41 -6.91 -4.98
N LYS A 104 23.16 -5.97 -4.41
CA LYS A 104 24.46 -5.51 -4.95
C LYS A 104 25.49 -6.63 -5.04
N THR A 105 25.46 -7.56 -4.09
CA THR A 105 26.37 -8.71 -4.06
C THR A 105 26.15 -9.64 -5.25
N ASN A 106 24.89 -9.88 -5.64
CA ASN A 106 24.59 -10.76 -6.76
C ASN A 106 23.26 -10.43 -7.46
N LEU A 107 23.31 -9.37 -8.28
CA LEU A 107 22.13 -8.84 -8.96
C LEU A 107 21.48 -9.87 -9.89
N ASN A 108 22.28 -10.71 -10.56
CA ASN A 108 21.76 -11.73 -11.48
C ASN A 108 21.00 -12.85 -10.74
N ALA A 109 21.43 -13.20 -9.52
CA ALA A 109 20.77 -14.25 -8.73
C ALA A 109 19.36 -13.85 -8.25
N VAL A 110 19.11 -12.55 -8.11
CA VAL A 110 17.83 -12.01 -7.62
C VAL A 110 16.96 -11.44 -8.73
N THR A 111 17.47 -11.39 -9.96
CA THR A 111 16.75 -10.91 -11.14
C THR A 111 15.67 -11.90 -11.55
N VAL A 112 14.43 -11.42 -11.68
CA VAL A 112 13.30 -12.20 -12.18
C VAL A 112 12.94 -11.84 -13.62
N ALA A 113 13.19 -10.59 -14.03
CA ALA A 113 13.04 -10.14 -15.41
C ALA A 113 14.10 -9.10 -15.75
N TYR A 114 14.59 -9.12 -16.99
CA TYR A 114 15.53 -8.12 -17.47
C TYR A 114 15.28 -7.81 -18.94
N ILE A 115 15.17 -6.52 -19.25
CA ILE A 115 15.08 -6.00 -20.60
C ILE A 115 16.19 -4.96 -20.75
N GLU A 116 17.05 -5.21 -21.72
CA GLU A 116 18.18 -4.33 -22.00
C GLU A 116 17.72 -2.94 -22.46
N PRO A 117 18.47 -1.87 -22.12
CA PRO A 117 18.15 -0.53 -22.58
C PRO A 117 18.05 -0.42 -24.10
N LYS A 118 16.88 0.03 -24.58
CA LYS A 118 16.60 0.27 -26.01
C LYS A 118 15.84 1.58 -26.19
N VAL A 119 16.02 2.23 -27.34
CA VAL A 119 15.26 3.44 -27.68
C VAL A 119 13.82 3.11 -28.05
N TYR A 120 12.87 3.75 -27.36
CA TYR A 120 11.43 3.64 -27.59
C TYR A 120 10.86 4.97 -28.13
N ARG A 121 10.91 5.16 -29.46
CA ARG A 121 10.49 6.43 -30.10
C ARG A 121 9.01 6.79 -29.91
N ASN A 122 8.16 5.78 -29.68
CA ASN A 122 6.76 5.97 -29.33
C ASN A 122 6.58 6.47 -27.88
N GLY A 123 7.63 6.47 -27.07
CA GLY A 123 7.62 6.83 -25.67
C GLY A 123 6.99 5.78 -24.76
N ILE A 124 6.75 4.56 -25.25
CA ILE A 124 6.08 3.51 -24.48
C ILE A 124 6.88 2.21 -24.58
N MET A 125 7.32 1.72 -23.43
CA MET A 125 7.93 0.42 -23.24
C MET A 125 6.92 -0.50 -22.56
N THR A 126 6.53 -1.61 -23.19
CA THR A 126 5.59 -2.58 -22.63
C THR A 126 6.21 -3.97 -22.65
N PHE A 127 6.02 -4.72 -21.58
CA PHE A 127 6.43 -6.12 -21.50
C PHE A 127 5.52 -6.92 -20.58
N GLU A 128 5.55 -8.24 -20.70
CA GLU A 128 4.78 -9.15 -19.87
C GLU A 128 5.73 -9.97 -19.00
N HIS A 129 5.36 -10.16 -17.74
CA HIS A 129 6.05 -11.06 -16.83
C HIS A 129 5.04 -11.84 -15.98
N ASP A 130 5.29 -13.13 -15.83
CA ASP A 130 4.44 -14.04 -15.07
C ASP A 130 5.02 -14.26 -13.67
N PHE A 131 4.48 -13.53 -12.70
CA PHE A 131 4.92 -13.60 -11.31
C PHE A 131 4.37 -14.86 -10.64
N LYS A 132 5.23 -15.85 -10.41
CA LYS A 132 4.86 -17.13 -9.78
C LYS A 132 4.77 -17.05 -8.25
N ASP A 133 5.58 -16.20 -7.64
CA ASP A 133 5.69 -16.09 -6.19
C ASP A 133 5.10 -14.75 -5.71
N ALA A 134 4.27 -14.81 -4.67
CA ALA A 134 3.87 -13.61 -3.95
C ALA A 134 5.07 -13.05 -3.16
N GLY A 135 5.23 -11.74 -3.11
CA GLY A 135 6.36 -11.13 -2.43
C GLY A 135 6.57 -9.66 -2.77
N ARG A 136 7.68 -9.12 -2.27
CA ARG A 136 8.16 -7.77 -2.60
C ARG A 136 9.23 -7.85 -3.68
N TYR A 137 9.16 -6.90 -4.59
CA TYR A 137 10.02 -6.78 -5.75
C TYR A 137 10.50 -5.33 -5.87
N VAL A 138 11.60 -5.15 -6.59
CA VAL A 138 12.11 -3.83 -6.96
C VAL A 138 12.31 -3.81 -8.45
N GLY A 139 11.68 -2.86 -9.14
CA GLY A 139 11.99 -2.56 -10.51
C GLY A 139 13.06 -1.47 -10.58
N ILE A 140 14.09 -1.71 -11.38
CA ILE A 140 15.24 -0.85 -11.57
C ILE A 140 15.17 -0.40 -13.02
N VAL A 141 14.72 0.83 -13.23
CA VAL A 141 14.65 1.45 -14.56
C VAL A 141 15.98 2.15 -14.82
N THR A 142 16.54 1.89 -15.99
CA THR A 142 17.80 2.49 -16.45
C THR A 142 17.52 3.29 -17.71
N VAL A 143 17.95 4.55 -17.74
CA VAL A 143 17.85 5.43 -18.90
C VAL A 143 19.25 5.86 -19.28
N ARG A 144 19.59 5.72 -20.56
CA ARG A 144 20.87 6.14 -21.14
C ARG A 144 20.64 7.09 -22.30
N ASP A 145 21.34 8.22 -22.31
CA ASP A 145 21.35 9.11 -23.47
C ASP A 145 22.44 8.73 -24.48
N ASP A 146 22.50 9.47 -25.58
CA ASP A 146 23.50 9.33 -26.65
C ASP A 146 24.88 9.91 -26.28
N LEU A 147 24.93 10.78 -25.26
CA LEU A 147 26.15 11.36 -24.70
C LEU A 147 26.85 10.43 -23.70
N GLY A 148 26.22 9.31 -23.32
CA GLY A 148 26.75 8.31 -22.39
C GLY A 148 26.41 8.55 -20.93
N ASN A 149 25.51 9.50 -20.62
CA ASN A 149 24.96 9.65 -19.27
C ASN A 149 23.97 8.52 -18.97
N GLU A 150 24.01 8.02 -17.74
CA GLU A 150 23.11 6.97 -17.27
C GLU A 150 22.41 7.42 -15.99
N TRP A 151 21.08 7.29 -15.97
CA TRP A 151 20.26 7.50 -14.79
C TRP A 151 19.55 6.20 -14.42
N VAL A 152 19.54 5.91 -13.12
CA VAL A 152 18.88 4.73 -12.57
C VAL A 152 17.84 5.19 -11.55
N SER A 153 16.63 4.64 -11.66
CA SER A 153 15.57 4.83 -10.68
C SER A 153 15.04 3.49 -10.21
N ARG A 154 14.74 3.40 -8.92
CA ARG A 154 14.35 2.16 -8.24
C ARG A 154 12.92 2.34 -7.74
N PHE A 155 12.04 1.39 -8.03
CA PHE A 155 10.66 1.40 -7.56
C PHE A 155 10.36 0.07 -6.86
N PRO A 156 10.12 0.08 -5.54
CA PRO A 156 9.63 -1.10 -4.85
C PRO A 156 8.13 -1.31 -5.15
N PHE A 157 7.72 -2.56 -5.27
CA PHE A 157 6.32 -2.94 -5.43
C PHE A 157 6.06 -4.32 -4.84
N SER A 158 4.80 -4.63 -4.57
CA SER A 158 4.35 -5.91 -4.04
C SER A 158 3.52 -6.68 -5.07
N VAL A 159 3.57 -8.02 -4.98
CA VAL A 159 2.74 -8.91 -5.81
C VAL A 159 2.08 -9.93 -4.89
N GLY A 160 0.75 -10.02 -4.94
CA GLY A 160 0.00 -11.02 -4.19
C GLY A 160 0.06 -10.84 -2.67
N LEU A 161 0.44 -9.66 -2.18
CA LEU A 161 0.44 -9.35 -0.75
C LEU A 161 -0.81 -8.52 -0.41
N TYR A 162 -1.47 -8.86 0.69
CA TYR A 162 -2.54 -8.04 1.23
C TYR A 162 -1.95 -6.77 1.85
N THR A 163 -2.35 -5.62 1.33
CA THR A 163 -1.92 -4.34 1.86
C THR A 163 -2.64 -4.05 3.18
N PHE A 164 -1.93 -3.39 4.10
CA PHE A 164 -2.50 -2.92 5.36
C PHE A 164 -3.73 -2.02 5.15
N TRP A 165 -3.77 -1.27 4.05
CA TRP A 165 -4.90 -0.45 3.64
C TRP A 165 -6.15 -1.27 3.33
N GLY A 166 -6.01 -2.42 2.67
CA GLY A 166 -7.12 -3.35 2.46
C GLY A 166 -7.66 -3.92 3.77
N LEU A 167 -6.82 -4.08 4.80
CA LEU A 167 -7.24 -4.53 6.13
C LEU A 167 -7.94 -3.43 6.96
N ILE A 168 -7.60 -2.16 6.74
CA ILE A 168 -8.18 -1.03 7.47
C ILE A 168 -9.70 -0.99 7.31
N GLU A 169 -10.22 -1.25 6.11
CA GLU A 169 -11.66 -1.26 5.86
C GLU A 169 -12.37 -2.31 6.72
N TYR A 170 -11.84 -3.54 6.76
CA TYR A 170 -12.38 -4.61 7.62
C TYR A 170 -12.26 -4.28 9.11
N ILE A 171 -11.16 -3.64 9.54
CA ILE A 171 -10.99 -3.20 10.92
C ILE A 171 -12.04 -2.15 11.29
N LEU A 172 -12.30 -1.17 10.41
CA LEU A 172 -13.33 -0.14 10.63
C LEU A 172 -14.72 -0.76 10.71
N TYR A 173 -15.05 -1.72 9.84
CA TYR A 173 -16.31 -2.46 9.94
C TYR A 173 -16.42 -3.26 11.24
N ALA A 174 -15.35 -3.92 11.67
CA ALA A 174 -15.35 -4.66 12.93
C ALA A 174 -15.56 -3.72 14.13
N VAL A 175 -14.83 -2.59 14.19
CA VAL A 175 -14.98 -1.58 15.25
C VAL A 175 -16.40 -1.02 15.26
N GLY A 176 -16.94 -0.67 14.09
CA GLY A 176 -18.33 -0.23 13.94
C GLY A 176 -19.33 -1.27 14.46
N PHE A 177 -19.17 -2.52 14.04
CA PHE A 177 -20.04 -3.63 14.46
C PHE A 177 -20.00 -3.87 15.98
N PHE A 178 -18.82 -3.97 16.58
CA PHE A 178 -18.68 -4.17 18.02
C PHE A 178 -19.17 -2.96 18.84
N SER A 179 -19.02 -1.74 18.33
CA SER A 179 -19.56 -0.54 18.98
C SER A 179 -21.10 -0.56 19.05
N LEU A 180 -21.77 -1.00 17.97
CA LEU A 180 -23.22 -1.14 17.90
C LEU A 180 -23.71 -2.24 18.84
N LEU A 181 -23.03 -3.39 18.87
CA LEU A 181 -23.36 -4.47 19.82
C LEU A 181 -23.20 -4.02 21.28
N GLY A 182 -22.13 -3.27 21.58
CA GLY A 182 -21.90 -2.71 22.92
C GLY A 182 -22.98 -1.72 23.34
N LEU A 183 -23.38 -0.81 22.44
CA LEU A 183 -24.48 0.12 22.66
C LEU A 183 -25.82 -0.60 22.87
N MET A 184 -26.13 -1.58 22.03
CA MET A 184 -27.36 -2.36 22.14
C MET A 184 -27.42 -3.13 23.46
N TRP A 185 -26.32 -3.78 23.85
CA TRP A 185 -26.24 -4.49 25.14
C TRP A 185 -26.37 -3.53 26.34
N TRP A 186 -25.75 -2.35 26.27
CA TRP A 186 -25.87 -1.32 27.30
C TRP A 186 -27.30 -0.80 27.43
N MET A 187 -28.00 -0.54 26.32
CA MET A 187 -29.40 -0.13 26.31
C MET A 187 -30.32 -1.22 26.89
N LEU A 188 -30.12 -2.49 26.53
CA LEU A 188 -30.88 -3.61 27.07
C LEU A 188 -30.69 -3.74 28.60
N ARG A 189 -29.45 -3.59 29.10
CA ARG A 189 -29.17 -3.58 30.54
C ARG A 189 -29.75 -2.35 31.26
N ALA A 190 -29.70 -1.17 30.64
CA ALA A 190 -30.29 0.05 31.21
C ALA A 190 -31.83 -0.06 31.31
N GLY A 191 -32.48 -0.65 30.30
CA GLY A 191 -33.92 -0.94 30.29
C GLY A 191 -34.34 -1.98 31.33
N ALA A 192 -33.55 -3.03 31.51
CA ALA A 192 -33.80 -4.05 32.54
C ALA A 192 -33.75 -3.46 33.96
N LYS A 193 -32.78 -2.57 34.24
CA LYS A 193 -32.67 -1.89 35.55
C LYS A 193 -33.85 -0.97 35.85
N LYS A 194 -34.49 -0.37 34.85
CA LYS A 194 -35.70 0.45 35.04
C LYS A 194 -36.95 -0.38 35.38
N LYS A 195 -37.08 -1.60 34.86
CA LYS A 195 -38.22 -2.49 35.16
C LYS A 195 -38.16 -3.13 36.56
N THR A 196 -36.97 -3.23 37.16
CA THR A 196 -36.78 -3.85 38.48
C THR A 196 -36.91 -2.86 39.65
N GLN A 197 -37.37 -1.62 39.43
CA GLN A 197 -37.74 -0.73 40.53
C GLN A 197 -39.18 -1.06 40.95
N PRO A 198 -39.42 -1.72 42.10
CA PRO A 198 -40.74 -2.07 42.54
C PRO A 198 -41.41 -0.82 43.12
N GLY A 199 -42.43 -0.31 42.43
CA GLY A 199 -43.59 0.19 43.14
C GLY A 199 -44.34 -1.05 43.63
N ASP A 200 -44.01 -1.51 44.83
CA ASP A 200 -44.80 -2.39 45.71
C ASP A 200 -43.91 -2.86 46.87
N ALA A 201 -43.61 -1.94 47.78
CA ALA A 201 -43.39 -2.27 49.17
C ALA A 201 -43.70 -1.03 50.00
N ILE A 202 -44.62 -1.21 50.96
CA ILE A 202 -44.95 -0.38 52.14
C ILE A 202 -45.53 1.04 51.91
N ALA A 203 -46.86 1.14 51.79
CA ALA A 203 -47.79 1.50 52.88
C ALA A 203 -49.24 1.56 52.37
#